data_AF-A0A2X3BN27-F1
#
_entry.id   AF-A0A2X3BN27-F1
#
_cell.length_a   1.000
_cell.length_b   1.000
_cell.length_c   1.000
_cell.angle_alpha   90.00
_cell.angle_beta   90.00
_cell.angle_gamma   90.00
#
_symmetry.space_group_name_H-M   'P 1'
#
loop_
_entity.id
_entity.type
_entity.pdbx_description
1 polymer ?
#
loop_
_entity_poly.entity_id
_entity_poly.type
_entity_poly.pdbx_seq_one_letter_code
_entity_poly.pdbx_strand_id
1 'polypeptide(L)'
;MEEIKNIGLAPNLSTHSKTSHISTQSKDSGEFSKMLKKSIDELNQVQETSDRALADMASGQLKDLHQAAIAIGKAETSMKLMLEVRNKALSAYKEILRTQV
;
A
#
# COMPACT_ATOMS: atom_id res chain seq x y z
N MET A 1 -33.74 11.64 69.71
CA MET A 1 -32.64 12.57 69.45
C MET A 1 -31.62 11.79 68.64
N GLU A 2 -31.88 11.60 67.34
CA GLU A 2 -31.55 12.54 66.26
C GLU A 2 -30.05 12.79 66.18
N GLU A 3 -29.40 12.16 65.21
CA GLU A 3 -28.49 12.83 64.28
C GLU A 3 -28.12 11.88 63.12
N ILE A 4 -29.05 11.72 62.18
CA ILE A 4 -28.71 11.35 60.80
C ILE A 4 -29.27 12.45 59.91
N LYS A 5 -28.52 13.54 59.72
CA LYS A 5 -28.74 14.50 58.64
C LYS A 5 -27.54 15.43 58.47
N ASN A 6 -26.74 15.18 57.43
CA ASN A 6 -26.64 16.13 56.32
C ASN A 6 -25.70 15.59 55.23
N ILE A 7 -26.37 14.97 54.27
CA ILE A 7 -26.00 14.80 52.87
C ILE A 7 -25.82 16.16 52.17
N GLY A 8 -24.74 16.27 51.38
CA GLY A 8 -24.46 17.35 50.43
C GLY A 8 -23.00 17.82 50.57
N LEU A 9 -22.16 17.97 49.55
CA LEU A 9 -22.36 18.12 48.11
C LEU A 9 -21.15 17.47 47.40
N ALA A 10 -21.37 16.47 46.55
CA ALA A 10 -20.45 16.21 45.43
C ALA A 10 -21.14 16.72 44.16
N PRO A 11 -20.70 17.85 43.58
CA PRO A 11 -21.30 18.34 42.36
C PRO A 11 -20.68 17.63 41.14
N ASN A 12 -21.57 17.35 40.21
CA ASN A 12 -21.34 17.22 38.78
C ASN A 12 -21.01 15.83 38.22
N LEU A 13 -22.11 15.11 37.96
CA LEU A 13 -22.30 14.27 36.79
C LEU A 13 -22.06 15.11 35.52
N SER A 14 -20.86 15.02 34.95
CA SER A 14 -20.63 15.31 33.54
C SER A 14 -20.39 14.00 32.82
N THR A 15 -21.48 13.44 32.31
CA THR A 15 -21.49 12.55 31.16
C THR A 15 -20.75 13.24 30.01
N HIS A 16 -19.53 12.79 29.71
CA HIS A 16 -19.02 12.82 28.36
C HIS A 16 -18.57 11.40 28.06
N SER A 17 -19.46 10.66 27.40
CA SER A 17 -19.06 9.60 26.49
C SER A 17 -17.92 10.15 25.64
N LYS A 18 -16.68 9.79 25.98
CA LYS A 18 -15.62 9.71 25.00
C LYS A 18 -16.02 8.58 24.06
N THR A 19 -16.96 8.88 23.17
CA THR A 19 -16.85 8.43 21.79
C THR A 19 -15.41 8.75 21.44
N SER A 20 -14.60 7.70 21.35
CA SER A 20 -13.33 7.75 20.65
C SER A 20 -13.65 8.38 19.30
N HIS A 21 -13.40 9.68 19.19
CA HIS A 21 -13.18 10.31 17.91
C HIS A 21 -12.05 9.48 17.31
N ILE A 22 -12.42 8.58 16.42
CA ILE A 22 -11.57 8.15 15.33
C ILE A 22 -11.27 9.46 14.63
N SER A 23 -10.22 10.14 15.06
CA SER A 23 -9.53 11.09 14.23
C SER A 23 -9.05 10.26 13.06
N THR A 24 -9.88 10.17 12.03
CA THR A 24 -9.48 9.89 10.66
C THR A 24 -8.50 11.00 10.30
N GLN A 25 -7.27 10.86 10.80
CA GLN A 25 -6.12 11.54 10.25
C GLN A 25 -6.11 11.12 8.79
N SER A 26 -6.45 12.08 7.94
CA SER A 26 -6.39 12.01 6.48
C SER A 26 -4.93 11.88 6.01
N LYS A 27 -4.21 10.86 6.50
CA LYS A 27 -2.87 10.45 6.04
C LYS A 27 -2.96 9.45 4.87
N ASP A 28 -4.14 8.90 4.64
CA ASP A 28 -4.36 7.77 3.72
C ASP A 28 -4.36 8.16 2.23
N SER A 29 -4.66 9.42 1.89
CA SER A 29 -4.82 9.84 0.49
C SER A 29 -3.54 9.83 -0.36
N GLY A 30 -2.39 9.48 0.23
CA GLY A 30 -1.11 9.37 -0.49
C GLY A 30 -0.31 8.10 -0.22
N GLU A 31 -0.70 7.26 0.74
CA GLU A 31 0.09 6.06 1.11
C GLU A 31 0.07 5.01 0.00
N PHE A 32 -1.10 4.76 -0.59
CA PHE A 32 -1.22 3.88 -1.75
C PHE A 32 -0.39 4.36 -2.95
N SER A 33 -0.43 5.67 -3.26
CA SER A 33 0.35 6.24 -4.36
C SER A 33 1.86 6.10 -4.13
N LYS A 34 2.33 6.33 -2.90
CA LYS A 34 3.74 6.12 -2.52
C LYS A 34 4.15 4.66 -2.62
N MET A 35 3.31 3.74 -2.13
CA MET A 35 3.55 2.30 -2.25
C MET A 35 3.63 1.88 -3.72
N LEU A 36 2.65 2.29 -4.53
CA LEU A 36 2.60 1.96 -5.96
C LEU A 36 3.83 2.50 -6.68
N LYS A 37 4.23 3.75 -6.40
CA LYS A 37 5.45 4.33 -6.95
C LYS A 37 6.68 3.51 -6.57
N LYS A 38 6.81 3.14 -5.29
CA LYS A 38 7.91 2.30 -4.82
C LYS A 38 7.94 0.95 -5.54
N SER A 39 6.79 0.30 -5.72
CA SER A 39 6.70 -0.97 -6.45
C SER A 39 7.10 -0.85 -7.92
N ILE A 40 6.78 0.27 -8.58
CA ILE A 40 7.23 0.57 -9.95
C ILE A 40 8.74 0.77 -9.99
N ASP A 41 9.29 1.53 -9.05
CA ASP A 41 10.73 1.79 -8.97
C ASP A 41 11.51 0.47 -8.69
N GLU A 42 10.99 -0.41 -7.82
CA GLU A 42 11.51 -1.76 -7.57
C GLU A 42 11.42 -2.66 -8.82
N LEU A 43 10.32 -2.58 -9.58
CA LEU A 43 10.16 -3.33 -10.82
C LEU A 43 11.21 -2.92 -11.86
N ASN A 44 11.51 -1.63 -11.97
CA ASN A 44 12.57 -1.14 -12.85
C ASN A 44 13.93 -1.75 -12.47
N GLN A 45 14.24 -1.81 -11.17
CA GLN A 45 15.48 -2.42 -10.70
C GLN A 45 15.56 -3.92 -11.00
N VAL A 46 14.43 -4.63 -10.86
CA VAL A 46 14.34 -6.06 -11.22
C VAL A 46 14.54 -6.25 -12.73
N GLN A 47 13.98 -5.38 -13.56
CA GLN A 47 14.16 -5.40 -15.02
C GLN A 47 15.62 -5.17 -15.41
N GLU A 48 16.28 -4.13 -14.88
CA GLU A 48 17.69 -3.86 -15.17
C GLU A 48 18.61 -5.03 -14.77
N THR A 49 18.31 -5.68 -13.64
CA THR A 49 19.06 -6.86 -13.20
C THR A 49 18.85 -8.03 -14.16
N SER A 50 17.62 -8.25 -14.62
CA SER A 50 17.29 -9.28 -15.61
C SER A 50 17.99 -9.02 -16.94
N ASP A 51 18.02 -7.77 -17.42
CA ASP A 51 18.65 -7.40 -18.68
C ASP A 51 20.17 -7.61 -18.64
N ARG A 52 20.81 -7.27 -17.51
CA ARG A 52 22.23 -7.60 -17.29
C ARG A 52 22.46 -9.11 -17.27
N ALA A 53 21.61 -9.86 -16.55
CA ALA A 53 21.70 -11.32 -16.49
C ALA A 53 21.53 -11.97 -17.89
N LEU A 54 20.63 -11.43 -18.72
CA LEU A 54 20.47 -11.83 -20.12
C LEU A 54 21.72 -11.55 -20.95
N ALA A 55 22.31 -10.37 -20.80
CA ALA A 55 23.54 -9.99 -21.52
C ALA A 55 24.72 -10.88 -21.13
N ASP A 56 24.89 -11.15 -19.84
CA ASP A 56 25.97 -12.00 -19.31
C ASP A 56 25.79 -13.47 -19.72
N MET A 57 24.54 -13.93 -19.80
CA MET A 57 24.22 -15.26 -20.30
C MET A 57 24.49 -15.38 -21.81
N ALA A 58 24.10 -14.38 -22.61
CA ALA A 58 24.32 -14.36 -24.05
C ALA A 58 25.81 -14.23 -24.42
N SER A 59 26.62 -13.56 -23.58
CA SER A 59 28.07 -13.45 -23.76
C SER A 59 28.84 -14.70 -23.34
N GLY A 60 28.17 -15.70 -22.74
CA GLY A 60 28.78 -16.93 -22.26
C GLY A 60 29.66 -16.74 -21.01
N GLN A 61 29.63 -15.56 -20.38
CA GLN A 61 30.43 -15.25 -19.18
C GLN A 61 29.75 -15.66 -17.87
N LEU A 62 28.49 -16.09 -17.94
CA LEU A 62 27.72 -16.35 -16.74
C LEU A 62 28.01 -17.72 -16.13
N LYS A 63 28.64 -17.71 -14.94
CA LYS A 63 28.90 -18.90 -14.13
C LYS A 63 27.65 -19.53 -13.52
N ASP A 64 26.56 -18.77 -13.39
CA ASP A 64 25.37 -19.19 -12.66
C ASP A 64 24.09 -18.91 -13.48
N LEU A 65 23.85 -19.78 -14.47
CA LEU A 65 22.67 -19.74 -15.34
C LEU A 65 21.35 -19.82 -14.54
N HIS A 66 21.35 -20.51 -13.41
CA HIS A 66 20.16 -20.68 -12.58
C HIS A 66 19.72 -19.35 -11.96
N GLN A 67 20.66 -18.56 -11.44
CA GLN A 67 20.34 -17.23 -10.90
C GLN A 67 19.86 -16.27 -11.99
N ALA A 68 20.42 -16.31 -13.20
CA ALA A 68 19.89 -15.53 -14.31
C ALA A 68 18.47 -15.93 -14.69
N ALA A 69 18.21 -17.24 -14.81
CA ALA A 69 16.86 -17.73 -15.11
C ALA A 69 15.83 -17.27 -14.07
N ILE A 70 16.20 -17.27 -12.78
CA ILE A 70 15.35 -16.74 -11.70
C ILE A 70 15.13 -15.23 -11.86
N ALA A 71 16.19 -14.46 -12.09
CA ALA A 71 16.08 -13.01 -12.24
C ALA A 71 15.15 -12.63 -13.40
N ILE A 72 15.30 -13.32 -14.53
CA ILE A 72 14.46 -13.16 -15.72
C ILE A 72 13.01 -13.53 -15.43
N GLY A 73 12.77 -14.71 -14.85
CA GLY A 73 11.43 -15.16 -14.50
C GLY A 73 10.72 -14.23 -13.50
N LYS A 74 11.47 -13.67 -12.55
CA LYS A 74 10.98 -12.66 -11.61
C LYS A 74 10.57 -11.39 -12.35
N ALA A 75 11.43 -10.85 -13.22
CA ALA A 75 11.12 -9.65 -14.00
C ALA A 75 9.86 -9.84 -14.84
N GLU A 76 9.76 -10.96 -15.57
CA GLU A 76 8.62 -11.25 -16.43
C GLU A 76 7.31 -11.36 -15.62
N THR A 77 7.31 -12.10 -14.51
CA THR A 77 6.12 -12.28 -13.67
C THR A 77 5.68 -10.96 -13.04
N SER A 78 6.63 -10.17 -12.52
CA SER A 78 6.34 -8.87 -11.92
C SER A 78 5.83 -7.86 -12.96
N MET A 79 6.36 -7.88 -14.18
CA MET A 79 5.86 -7.04 -15.28
C MET A 79 4.42 -7.40 -15.67
N LYS A 80 4.11 -8.70 -15.78
CA LYS A 80 2.72 -9.16 -16.03
C LYS A 80 1.76 -8.64 -14.98
N LEU A 81 2.13 -8.75 -13.70
CA LEU A 81 1.32 -8.22 -12.60
C LEU A 81 1.11 -6.70 -12.73
N MET A 82 2.16 -5.94 -13.05
CA MET A 82 2.07 -4.49 -13.19
C MET A 82 1.16 -4.07 -14.37
N LEU A 83 1.18 -4.82 -15.47
CA LEU A 83 0.28 -4.58 -16.60
C LEU A 83 -1.19 -4.78 -16.20
N GLU A 84 -1.50 -5.81 -15.41
CA GLU A 84 -2.84 -6.02 -14.88
C GLU A 84 -3.28 -4.88 -13.96
N VAL A 85 -2.40 -4.42 -13.07
CA VAL A 85 -2.67 -3.26 -12.21
C VAL A 85 -2.93 -2.01 -13.05
N ARG A 86 -2.11 -1.75 -14.09
CA ARG A 86 -2.30 -0.64 -15.03
C ARG A 86 -3.66 -0.73 -15.72
N ASN A 87 -4.01 -1.90 -16.25
CA ASN A 87 -5.29 -2.13 -16.92
C ASN A 87 -6.48 -1.88 -15.98
N LYS A 88 -6.38 -2.34 -14.73
CA LYS A 88 -7.40 -2.13 -13.71
C LYS A 88 -7.53 -0.66 -13.33
N ALA A 89 -6.43 0.06 -13.18
CA ALA A 89 -6.43 1.50 -12.88
C ALA A 89 -7.09 2.30 -14.02
N LEU A 90 -6.76 2.00 -15.28
CA LEU A 90 -7.41 2.62 -16.44
C LEU A 90 -8.91 2.30 -16.50
N SER A 91 -9.29 1.07 -16.17
CA SER A 91 -10.71 0.66 -16.14
C SER A 91 -11.47 1.39 -15.04
N ALA A 92 -10.89 1.53 -13.85
CA ALA A 92 -11.48 2.27 -12.74
C ALA A 92 -11.67 3.75 -13.10
N TYR A 93 -10.67 4.37 -13.74
CA TYR A 93 -10.79 5.74 -14.24
C TYR A 93 -11.94 5.89 -15.25
N LYS A 94 -12.05 4.97 -16.22
CA LYS A 94 -13.16 4.96 -17.18
C LYS A 94 -14.53 4.80 -16.52
N GLU A 95 -14.64 3.96 -15.49
CA GLU A 95 -15.92 3.73 -14.79
C GLU A 95 -16.38 4.96 -14.00
N ILE A 96 -15.45 5.70 -13.37
CA ILE A 96 -15.75 6.98 -12.70
C ILE A 96 -16.33 7.98 -13.71
N LEU A 97 -15.74 8.08 -14.91
CA LEU A 97 -16.27 8.96 -15.96
C LEU A 97 -17.67 8.54 -16.41
N ARG A 98 -17.95 7.24 -16.48
CA ARG A 98 -19.24 6.69 -16.89
C ARG A 98 -20.35 6.88 -15.85
N THR A 99 -20.01 7.03 -14.58
CA THR A 99 -20.97 7.27 -13.49
C THR A 99 -21.27 8.74 -13.25
N GLN A 100 -20.45 9.65 -13.79
CA GLN A 100 -20.66 11.10 -13.68
C GLN A 100 -21.52 11.71 -14.81
N VAL A 101 -21.84 10.95 -15.86
CA VAL A 101 -22.71 11.38 -16.97
C VAL A 101 -24.17 11.00 -16.74
#